data_AF-A0A0A1CWC7-F1
#
_entry.id   AF-A0A0A1CWC7-F1
#
_cell.length_a   1.000
_cell.length_b   1.000
_cell.length_c   1.000
_cell.angle_alpha   90.00
_cell.angle_beta   90.00
_cell.angle_gamma   90.00
#
_symmetry.space_group_name_H-M   'P 1'
#
loop_
_entity.id
_entity.type
_entity.pdbx_description
1 polymer ?
#
loop_
_entity_poly.entity_id
_entity_poly.type
_entity_poly.pdbx_seq_one_letter_code
_entity_poly.pdbx_strand_id
1 'polypeptide(L)'
;MKRQFLAILLGTGLALTACTGVPDSGVESSNPPPATSEQPQPGDKPTAAEPTLSPAPGREMLLRDVKCTADESGSWSFDGYLVNDQEQQRTFTIAIAVTVGMEVKGHDMVIQEVPGKGEFHVTRNYFAQAADEGAVCEPVVSVEG
;
A
#
# COMPACT_ATOMS: atom_id res chain seq x y z
N MET A 1 -24.30 0.44 -49.67
CA MET A 1 -23.39 1.38 -50.36
C MET A 1 -22.37 1.84 -49.30
N LYS A 2 -21.15 1.27 -49.26
CA LYS A 2 -19.90 1.72 -49.92
C LYS A 2 -19.41 3.11 -49.44
N ARG A 3 -18.20 3.09 -48.82
CA ARG A 3 -17.06 4.07 -48.92
C ARG A 3 -17.12 5.35 -48.04
N GLN A 4 -16.07 5.92 -47.41
CA GLN A 4 -14.58 5.79 -47.39
C GLN A 4 -14.02 6.31 -46.04
N PHE A 5 -12.98 5.71 -45.46
CA PHE A 5 -11.57 6.19 -45.40
C PHE A 5 -11.35 7.72 -45.40
N LEU A 6 -10.71 8.23 -44.33
CA LEU A 6 -9.62 9.19 -44.47
C LEU A 6 -8.67 9.13 -43.26
N ALA A 7 -7.41 8.76 -43.54
CA ALA A 7 -6.27 8.89 -42.65
C ALA A 7 -5.70 10.30 -42.73
N ILE A 8 -5.24 10.85 -41.62
CA ILE A 8 -4.39 12.05 -41.59
C ILE A 8 -3.12 11.71 -40.81
N LEU A 9 -2.03 11.55 -41.56
CA LEU A 9 -0.64 11.70 -41.12
C LEU A 9 -0.27 13.18 -41.23
N LEU A 10 0.56 13.69 -40.32
CA LEU A 10 1.67 14.65 -40.56
C LEU A 10 2.08 15.36 -39.25
N GLY A 11 3.38 15.36 -38.92
CA GLY A 11 3.90 16.17 -37.81
C GLY A 11 5.34 15.87 -37.38
N THR A 12 6.29 15.97 -38.30
CA THR A 12 7.75 16.03 -38.07
C THR A 12 8.21 17.29 -37.34
N GLY A 13 9.21 17.17 -36.46
CA GLY A 13 10.11 18.27 -36.03
C GLY A 13 10.89 17.89 -34.77
N LEU A 14 12.14 17.43 -34.88
CA LEU A 14 13.42 18.16 -35.04
C LEU A 14 14.13 18.40 -33.70
N ALA A 15 15.40 18.01 -33.68
CA ALA A 15 16.29 17.83 -32.56
C ALA A 15 16.88 19.12 -31.98
N LEU A 16 17.33 19.05 -30.72
CA LEU A 16 18.31 19.98 -30.14
C LEU A 16 19.50 19.19 -29.60
N THR A 17 20.68 19.66 -30.01
CA THR A 17 22.01 19.07 -29.87
C THR A 17 22.85 19.94 -28.93
N ALA A 18 23.78 19.30 -28.19
CA ALA A 18 25.03 19.83 -27.61
C ALA A 18 24.94 20.84 -26.44
N CYS A 19 25.89 20.99 -25.51
CA CYS A 19 27.13 20.29 -25.18
C CYS A 19 27.65 20.83 -23.82
N THR A 20 28.45 20.01 -23.14
CA THR A 20 29.63 20.37 -22.30
C THR A 20 29.48 21.32 -21.11
N GLY A 21 29.85 20.80 -19.93
CA GLY A 21 30.23 21.60 -18.77
C GLY A 21 30.77 20.74 -17.63
N VAL A 22 31.99 20.19 -17.77
CA VAL A 22 32.80 19.73 -16.65
C VAL A 22 33.72 20.88 -16.23
N PRO A 23 33.75 21.22 -14.95
CA PRO A 23 35.02 21.54 -14.32
C PRO A 23 35.32 20.60 -13.15
N ASP A 24 36.57 20.14 -13.20
CA ASP A 24 37.33 19.37 -12.22
C ASP A 24 37.70 20.21 -10.98
N SER A 25 38.10 19.51 -9.92
CA SER A 25 38.83 19.95 -8.71
C SER A 25 38.03 20.00 -7.40
N GLY A 26 38.36 19.09 -6.50
CA GLY A 26 38.02 19.16 -5.09
C GLY A 26 38.38 17.89 -4.32
N VAL A 27 39.68 17.71 -4.04
CA VAL A 27 40.22 16.70 -3.13
C VAL A 27 39.54 16.73 -1.76
N GLU A 28 39.05 15.58 -1.30
CA GLU A 28 38.95 15.33 0.13
C GLU A 28 39.45 13.90 0.45
N SER A 29 40.48 13.87 1.27
CA SER A 29 41.14 12.68 1.78
C SER A 29 40.29 12.14 2.94
N SER A 30 39.91 10.87 2.89
CA SER A 30 39.43 10.13 4.06
C SER A 30 39.66 8.64 3.86
N ASN A 31 40.67 8.12 4.55
CA ASN A 31 40.91 6.69 4.74
C ASN A 31 39.65 6.03 5.33
N PRO A 32 39.18 4.88 4.81
CA PRO A 32 38.30 4.01 5.58
C PRO A 32 39.14 3.21 6.61
N PRO A 33 38.68 3.06 7.87
CA PRO A 33 39.31 2.16 8.84
C PRO A 33 39.19 0.68 8.41
N PRO A 34 40.00 -0.23 8.97
CA PRO A 34 40.09 -1.61 8.53
C PRO A 34 38.77 -2.38 8.72
N ALA A 35 38.42 -3.16 7.71
CA ALA A 35 37.27 -4.06 7.71
C ALA A 35 37.47 -5.19 8.73
N THR A 36 36.64 -5.22 9.77
CA THR A 36 36.44 -6.41 10.61
C THR A 36 35.35 -7.25 9.94
N SER A 37 35.75 -8.37 9.34
CA SER A 37 34.81 -9.39 8.87
C SER A 37 34.28 -10.17 10.08
N GLU A 38 33.15 -9.75 10.65
CA GLU A 38 32.35 -10.61 11.52
C GLU A 38 31.34 -11.38 10.66
N GLN A 39 31.58 -12.69 10.55
CA GLN A 39 30.68 -13.66 9.93
C GLN A 39 29.50 -13.92 10.89
N PRO A 40 28.24 -13.63 10.52
CA PRO A 40 27.11 -14.06 11.33
C PRO A 40 26.95 -15.57 11.20
N GLN A 41 26.98 -16.28 12.33
CA GLN A 41 26.57 -17.68 12.43
C GLN A 41 25.10 -17.84 11.98
N PRO A 42 24.70 -19.02 11.46
CA PRO A 42 23.32 -19.31 11.12
C PRO A 42 22.49 -19.41 12.42
N GLY A 43 21.88 -18.30 12.81
CA GLY A 43 20.89 -18.22 13.86
C GLY A 43 19.48 -18.40 13.29
N ASP A 44 18.65 -19.08 14.06
CA ASP A 44 17.32 -19.60 13.73
C ASP A 44 16.42 -18.65 12.90
N LYS A 45 15.74 -19.25 11.93
CA LYS A 45 14.70 -18.62 11.10
C LYS A 45 13.71 -17.88 12.01
N PRO A 46 13.45 -16.58 11.82
CA PRO A 46 12.38 -15.91 12.53
C PRO A 46 11.07 -16.58 12.13
N THR A 47 10.41 -17.23 13.10
CA THR A 47 8.99 -17.55 12.98
C THR A 47 8.28 -16.23 12.73
N ALA A 48 7.63 -16.11 11.58
CA ALA A 48 6.72 -15.00 11.31
C ALA A 48 5.67 -15.01 12.42
N ALA A 49 5.77 -14.05 13.34
CA ALA A 49 4.72 -13.83 14.31
C ALA A 49 3.50 -13.35 13.52
N GLU A 50 2.38 -14.06 13.65
CA GLU A 50 1.09 -13.51 13.24
C GLU A 50 0.95 -12.12 13.88
N PRO A 51 0.58 -11.07 13.13
CA PRO A 51 0.37 -9.76 13.71
C PRO A 51 -0.78 -9.86 14.71
N THR A 52 -0.44 -9.93 16.00
CA THR A 52 -1.43 -9.80 17.07
C THR A 52 -1.81 -8.33 17.11
N LEU A 53 -2.91 -8.00 16.44
CA LEU A 53 -3.58 -6.71 16.58
C LEU A 53 -3.88 -6.51 18.06
N SER A 54 -3.09 -5.70 18.75
CA SER A 54 -3.45 -5.23 20.08
C SER A 54 -4.62 -4.26 19.93
N PRO A 55 -5.84 -4.59 20.41
CA PRO A 55 -6.90 -3.61 20.42
C PRO A 55 -6.50 -2.54 21.44
N ALA A 56 -6.34 -1.30 20.97
CA ALA A 56 -6.21 -0.19 21.91
C ALA A 56 -7.47 -0.17 22.81
N PRO A 57 -7.33 -0.12 24.14
CA PRO A 57 -8.46 -0.15 25.06
C PRO A 57 -9.35 1.07 24.83
N GLY A 58 -10.65 0.83 24.63
CA GLY A 58 -11.65 1.88 24.37
C GLY A 58 -12.05 2.05 22.90
N ARG A 59 -11.47 1.29 21.97
CA ARG A 59 -12.04 1.14 20.63
C ARG A 59 -13.07 0.02 20.68
N GLU A 60 -14.35 0.40 20.73
CA GLU A 60 -15.44 -0.47 20.22
C GLU A 60 -14.92 -1.11 18.93
N MET A 61 -15.01 -2.42 18.75
CA MET A 61 -14.51 -3.09 17.55
C MET A 61 -15.37 -2.68 16.35
N LEU A 62 -15.05 -1.52 15.77
CA LEU A 62 -15.77 -0.89 14.66
C LEU A 62 -15.57 -1.64 13.34
N LEU A 63 -14.52 -2.47 13.26
CA LEU A 63 -14.20 -3.28 12.10
C LEU A 63 -13.98 -4.73 12.56
N ARG A 64 -14.73 -5.67 12.00
CA ARG A 64 -14.73 -7.10 12.35
C ARG A 64 -14.45 -7.98 11.15
N ASP A 65 -14.06 -9.22 11.42
CA ASP A 65 -13.82 -10.27 10.43
C ASP A 65 -12.91 -9.83 9.29
N VAL A 66 -11.89 -9.03 9.63
CA VAL A 66 -10.93 -8.48 8.67
C VAL A 66 -10.15 -9.61 8.01
N LYS A 67 -10.16 -9.59 6.68
CA LYS A 67 -9.37 -10.49 5.86
C LYS A 67 -8.70 -9.70 4.74
N CYS A 68 -7.39 -9.83 4.63
CA CYS A 68 -6.66 -9.44 3.43
C CYS A 68 -6.11 -10.68 2.76
N THR A 69 -6.25 -10.76 1.43
CA THR A 69 -5.76 -11.90 0.65
C THR A 69 -5.07 -11.42 -0.61
N ALA A 70 -3.88 -11.93 -0.88
CA ALA A 70 -3.26 -11.90 -2.19
C ALA A 70 -3.70 -13.12 -3.01
N ASP A 71 -3.94 -12.94 -4.31
CA ASP A 71 -3.98 -14.06 -5.25
C ASP A 71 -2.56 -14.48 -5.68
N GLU A 72 -2.45 -15.52 -6.51
CA GLU A 72 -1.15 -16.04 -7.00
C GLU A 72 -0.36 -14.99 -7.81
N SER A 73 -1.02 -13.96 -8.33
CA SER A 73 -0.36 -12.86 -9.04
C SER A 73 0.17 -11.78 -8.09
N GLY A 74 -0.17 -11.84 -6.79
CA GLY A 74 0.13 -10.81 -5.81
C GLY A 74 -0.87 -9.65 -5.82
N SER A 75 -2.08 -9.86 -6.36
CA SER A 75 -3.13 -8.85 -6.31
C SER A 75 -3.93 -8.97 -5.02
N TRP A 76 -3.99 -7.88 -4.25
CA TRP A 76 -4.54 -7.87 -2.91
C TRP A 76 -5.99 -7.42 -2.88
N SER A 77 -6.80 -8.14 -2.10
CA SER A 77 -8.19 -7.79 -1.79
C SER A 77 -8.40 -7.73 -0.28
N PHE A 78 -9.35 -6.89 0.14
CA PHE A 78 -9.75 -6.69 1.52
C PHE A 78 -11.23 -7.03 1.68
N ASP A 79 -11.56 -7.67 2.80
CA ASP A 79 -12.92 -7.97 3.24
C ASP A 79 -13.06 -7.72 4.75
N GLY A 80 -14.21 -7.22 5.20
CA GLY A 80 -14.51 -7.04 6.62
C GLY A 80 -15.86 -6.34 6.85
N TYR A 81 -16.26 -6.21 8.10
CA TYR A 81 -17.55 -5.61 8.48
C TYR A 81 -17.36 -4.37 9.34
N LEU A 82 -17.88 -3.23 8.90
CA LEU A 82 -18.07 -2.08 9.77
C LEU A 82 -19.24 -2.32 10.71
N VAL A 83 -19.08 -2.06 11.99
CA VAL A 83 -20.12 -2.21 13.00
C VAL A 83 -20.36 -0.90 13.72
N ASN A 84 -21.61 -0.45 13.73
CA ASN A 84 -22.06 0.69 14.50
C ASN A 84 -22.93 0.20 15.67
N ASP A 85 -22.34 0.15 16.86
CA ASP A 85 -23.03 -0.23 18.09
C ASP A 85 -23.80 0.93 18.75
N GLN A 86 -23.75 2.14 18.16
CA GLN A 86 -24.49 3.30 18.62
C GLN A 86 -25.93 3.27 18.09
N GLU A 87 -26.87 3.94 18.78
CA GLU A 87 -28.27 4.04 18.33
C GLU A 87 -28.44 4.92 17.07
N GLN A 88 -27.50 5.84 16.84
CA GLN A 88 -27.55 6.80 15.76
C GLN A 88 -26.70 6.32 14.58
N GLN A 89 -27.07 6.72 13.37
CA GLN A 89 -26.22 6.55 12.20
C GLN A 89 -24.86 7.25 12.43
N ARG A 90 -23.78 6.62 11.96
CA ARG A 90 -22.43 7.15 12.03
C ARG A 90 -21.74 7.02 10.68
N THR A 91 -20.87 7.96 10.39
CA THR A 91 -19.99 7.92 9.22
C THR A 91 -18.63 7.38 9.65
N PHE A 92 -18.17 6.36 8.95
CA PHE A 92 -16.89 5.70 9.17
C PHE A 92 -15.98 5.97 7.99
N THR A 93 -14.70 6.18 8.28
CA THR A 93 -13.64 6.20 7.27
C THR A 93 -12.72 5.01 7.53
N ILE A 94 -12.53 4.15 6.53
CA ILE A 94 -11.52 3.09 6.54
C ILE A 94 -10.43 3.47 5.55
N ALA A 95 -9.19 3.52 6.01
CA ALA A 95 -8.01 3.51 5.16
C ALA A 95 -7.38 2.11 5.20
N ILE A 96 -7.06 1.54 4.05
CA ILE A 96 -6.45 0.21 3.91
C ILE A 96 -5.14 0.40 3.15
N ALA A 97 -4.04 -0.16 3.63
CA ALA A 97 -2.76 -0.11 2.92
C ALA A 97 -2.10 -1.49 2.89
N VAL A 98 -1.44 -1.81 1.78
CA VAL A 98 -0.49 -2.92 1.69
C VAL A 98 0.91 -2.36 1.61
N THR A 99 1.80 -2.85 2.47
CA THR A 99 3.20 -2.42 2.53
C THR A 99 4.15 -3.60 2.40
N VAL A 100 5.35 -3.35 1.87
CA VAL A 100 6.49 -4.29 1.92
C VAL A 100 7.68 -3.51 2.46
N GLY A 101 8.10 -3.81 3.69
CA GLY A 101 9.06 -2.98 4.42
C GLY A 101 8.51 -1.56 4.62
N MET A 102 9.23 -0.55 4.12
CA MET A 102 8.82 0.86 4.22
C MET A 102 8.03 1.36 2.99
N GLU A 103 7.81 0.51 1.98
CA GLU A 103 7.17 0.91 0.73
C GLU A 103 5.68 0.58 0.73
N VAL A 104 4.84 1.55 0.41
CA VAL A 104 3.40 1.34 0.18
C VAL A 104 3.19 0.81 -1.23
N LYS A 105 2.65 -0.40 -1.34
CA LYS A 105 2.40 -1.11 -2.61
C LYS A 105 1.01 -0.87 -3.18
N GLY A 106 0.11 -0.37 -2.35
CA GLY A 106 -1.21 0.10 -2.75
C GLY A 106 -2.00 0.46 -1.52
N HIS A 107 -2.99 1.32 -1.70
CA HIS A 107 -3.85 1.74 -0.63
C HIS A 107 -5.25 2.04 -1.16
N ASP A 108 -6.21 2.04 -0.26
CA ASP A 108 -7.58 2.38 -0.58
C ASP A 108 -8.28 3.07 0.59
N MET A 109 -9.35 3.80 0.29
CA MET A 109 -10.16 4.49 1.29
C MET A 109 -11.65 4.30 1.03
N VAL A 110 -12.39 3.97 2.09
CA VAL A 110 -13.85 3.80 2.10
C VAL A 110 -14.42 4.81 3.09
N ILE A 111 -15.40 5.61 2.66
CA ILE A 111 -16.23 6.40 3.57
C ILE A 111 -17.62 5.81 3.51
N GLN A 112 -18.16 5.41 4.65
CA GLN A 112 -19.43 4.70 4.72
C GLN A 112 -20.27 5.16 5.90
N GLU A 113 -21.53 5.46 5.61
CA GLU A 113 -22.55 5.63 6.64
C GLU A 113 -23.10 4.27 7.05
N VAL A 114 -23.10 3.97 8.34
CA VAL A 114 -23.68 2.73 8.88
C VAL A 114 -24.84 3.11 9.80
N PRO A 115 -26.05 2.56 9.58
CA PRO A 115 -27.20 2.77 10.46
C PRO A 115 -26.87 2.46 11.92
N GLY A 116 -27.60 3.10 12.84
CA GLY A 116 -27.49 2.76 14.26
C GLY A 116 -27.84 1.29 14.51
N LYS A 117 -27.09 0.64 15.38
CA LYS A 117 -27.14 -0.81 15.66
C LYS A 117 -26.99 -1.68 14.41
N GLY A 118 -26.37 -1.14 13.37
CA GLY A 118 -26.21 -1.78 12.06
C GLY A 118 -24.77 -2.23 11.80
N GLU A 119 -24.62 -2.96 10.71
CA GLU A 119 -23.34 -3.34 10.14
C GLU A 119 -23.33 -3.10 8.63
N PHE A 120 -22.13 -2.98 8.06
CA PHE A 120 -21.94 -2.84 6.63
C PHE A 120 -20.75 -3.67 6.17
N HIS A 121 -20.96 -4.53 5.18
CA HIS A 121 -19.91 -5.35 4.59
C HIS A 121 -19.06 -4.51 3.63
N VAL A 122 -17.75 -4.48 3.87
CA VAL A 122 -16.78 -3.71 3.10
C VAL A 122 -15.88 -4.68 2.35
N THR A 123 -15.92 -4.60 1.03
CA THR A 123 -15.02 -5.36 0.15
C THR A 123 -14.29 -4.42 -0.79
N ARG A 124 -12.97 -4.58 -0.90
CA ARG A 124 -12.13 -3.91 -1.91
C ARG A 124 -11.34 -4.96 -2.66
N ASN A 125 -11.61 -5.09 -3.96
CA ASN A 125 -10.96 -6.08 -4.80
C ASN A 125 -9.75 -5.47 -5.50
N TYR A 126 -8.64 -6.20 -5.52
CA TYR A 126 -7.46 -5.90 -6.35
C TYR A 126 -6.90 -4.48 -6.15
N PHE A 127 -6.90 -3.97 -4.90
CA PHE A 127 -6.56 -2.59 -4.59
C PHE A 127 -5.05 -2.35 -4.46
N ALA A 128 -4.24 -3.40 -4.36
CA ALA A 128 -2.78 -3.30 -4.26
C ALA A 128 -2.09 -4.45 -4.99
N GLN A 129 -0.80 -4.24 -5.31
CA GLN A 129 0.03 -5.23 -6.02
C GLN A 129 1.33 -5.48 -5.25
N ALA A 130 1.44 -6.64 -4.62
CA ALA A 130 2.64 -7.07 -3.92
C ALA A 130 2.68 -8.59 -3.84
N ALA A 131 3.86 -9.18 -4.01
CA ALA A 131 4.05 -10.59 -3.64
C ALA A 131 3.69 -10.77 -2.15
N ASP A 132 3.10 -11.91 -1.80
CA ASP A 132 2.64 -12.17 -0.43
C ASP A 132 3.80 -12.21 0.59
N GLU A 133 4.97 -12.65 0.14
CA GLU A 133 6.17 -12.74 0.96
C GLU A 133 6.59 -11.37 1.52
N GLY A 134 6.37 -11.17 2.83
CA GLY A 134 6.75 -9.97 3.55
C GLY A 134 5.83 -8.76 3.34
N ALA A 135 4.69 -8.95 2.67
CA ALA A 135 3.66 -7.94 2.58
C ALA A 135 2.80 -7.89 3.85
N VAL A 136 2.38 -6.69 4.24
CA VAL A 136 1.52 -6.45 5.40
C VAL A 136 0.32 -5.62 4.95
N CYS A 137 -0.89 -6.08 5.29
CA CYS A 137 -2.13 -5.36 5.04
C CYS A 137 -2.66 -4.76 6.34
N GLU A 138 -2.79 -3.43 6.39
CA GLU A 138 -3.21 -2.69 7.58
C GLU A 138 -4.44 -1.84 7.29
N PRO A 139 -5.60 -2.16 7.90
CA PRO A 139 -6.74 -1.26 7.93
C PRO A 139 -6.72 -0.36 9.17
N VAL A 140 -7.08 0.90 8.98
CA VAL A 140 -7.34 1.87 10.05
C VAL A 140 -8.75 2.40 9.88
N VAL A 141 -9.54 2.36 10.96
CA VAL A 141 -10.90 2.88 10.99
C VAL A 141 -11.00 4.09 11.92
N SER A 142 -11.68 5.13 11.46
CA SER A 142 -12.12 6.30 12.24
C SER A 142 -13.63 6.49 12.11
N VAL A 143 -14.21 7.13 13.13
CA VAL A 143 -15.60 7.61 13.11
C VAL A 143 -15.56 9.11 12.99
N GLU A 144 -16.30 9.65 12.03
CA GLU A 144 -16.52 11.09 11.93
C GLU A 144 -17.58 11.50 12.97
N GLY A 145 -17.23 12.49 13.80
CA GLY A 145 -17.99 12.89 15.01
C GLY A 145 -19.23 13.72 14.71
#